data_AF-A0A8I2YMI7-F1
#
_entry.id   AF-A0A8I2YMI7-F1
#
_cell.length_a   1.000
_cell.length_b   1.000
_cell.length_c   1.000
_cell.angle_alpha   90.00
_cell.angle_beta   90.00
_cell.angle_gamma   90.00
#
_symmetry.space_group_name_H-M   'P 1'
#
loop_
_entity.id
_entity.type
_entity.pdbx_description
1 polymer ?
#
loop_
_entity_poly.entity_id
_entity_poly.type
_entity_poly.pdbx_seq_one_letter_code
_entity_poly.pdbx_strand_id
1 'polypeptide(L)'
;MGYVKELEEQEQERKNKRIAGEDEGPAEEPESYRYPPAQILDARHAMMYSDRLTILKLRLAALKSKRCKGGPQNDVFCPEVFLDVVADKLAYTSTMFINIEFLDHFFYQFPREIDSRLIYDLDRNEIVQFARENPVIRRHLELQERKDKLEEVMKQLNSLSTLRPDSKPTPRRQRGLFGGVF
;
A
#
# COMPACT_ATOMS: atom_id res chain seq x y z
N MET A 1 -37.81 4.43 -29.27
CA MET A 1 -39.17 3.88 -29.01
C MET A 1 -39.92 3.46 -30.28
N GLY A 2 -39.67 4.04 -31.46
CA GLY A 2 -40.32 3.62 -32.72
C GLY A 2 -39.94 2.21 -33.20
N TYR A 3 -38.64 1.88 -33.18
CA TYR A 3 -38.11 0.60 -33.70
C TYR A 3 -38.67 -0.65 -33.01
N VAL A 4 -38.96 -0.59 -31.71
CA VAL A 4 -39.54 -1.72 -30.96
C VAL A 4 -41.00 -1.95 -31.37
N LYS A 5 -41.73 -0.86 -31.64
CA LYS A 5 -43.12 -0.91 -32.07
C LYS A 5 -43.28 -1.44 -33.50
N GLU A 6 -42.36 -1.06 -34.39
CA GLU A 6 -42.28 -1.59 -35.76
C GLU A 6 -41.98 -3.09 -35.79
N LEU A 7 -41.15 -3.59 -34.86
CA LEU A 7 -40.87 -5.02 -34.72
C LEU A 7 -42.07 -5.81 -34.20
N GLU A 8 -42.82 -5.25 -33.24
CA GLU A 8 -44.04 -5.87 -32.71
C GLU A 8 -45.15 -5.97 -33.77
N GLU A 9 -45.32 -4.93 -34.61
CA GLU A 9 -46.28 -4.94 -35.73
C GLU A 9 -45.89 -5.99 -36.79
N GLN A 10 -44.60 -6.08 -37.16
CA GLN A 10 -44.13 -7.10 -38.11
C GLN A 10 -44.29 -8.53 -37.57
N GLU A 11 -44.06 -8.76 -36.28
CA GLU A 11 -44.28 -10.07 -35.66
C GLU A 11 -45.76 -10.45 -35.64
N GLN A 12 -46.65 -9.50 -35.36
CA GLN A 12 -48.11 -9.71 -35.41
C GLN A 12 -48.59 -10.03 -36.82
N GLU A 13 -48.08 -9.32 -37.83
CA GLU A 13 -48.38 -9.61 -39.24
C GLU A 13 -47.90 -11.01 -39.67
N ARG A 14 -46.68 -11.40 -39.27
CA ARG A 14 -46.15 -12.77 -39.51
C ARG A 14 -47.01 -13.83 -38.83
N LYS A 15 -47.49 -13.56 -37.61
CA LYS A 15 -48.35 -14.48 -36.86
C LYS A 15 -49.72 -14.62 -37.51
N ASN A 16 -50.29 -13.53 -38.01
CA ASN A 16 -51.56 -13.53 -38.73
C ASN A 16 -51.47 -14.27 -40.07
N LYS A 17 -50.37 -14.12 -40.81
CA LYS A 17 -50.14 -14.87 -42.06
C LYS A 17 -50.00 -16.38 -41.83
N ARG A 18 -49.34 -16.80 -40.74
CA ARG A 18 -49.27 -18.21 -40.32
C ARG A 18 -50.63 -18.79 -39.93
N ILE A 19 -51.50 -17.99 -39.31
CA ILE A 19 -52.87 -18.41 -38.95
C ILE A 19 -53.77 -18.50 -40.21
N ALA A 20 -53.52 -17.68 -41.22
CA ALA A 20 -54.27 -17.67 -42.49
C ALA A 20 -53.90 -18.81 -43.45
N GLY A 21 -52.88 -19.62 -43.15
CA GLY A 21 -52.51 -20.81 -43.94
C GLY A 21 -51.81 -20.52 -45.27
N GLU A 22 -51.40 -19.28 -45.54
CA GLU A 22 -50.60 -18.88 -46.70
C GLU A 22 -49.10 -18.96 -46.38
N ASP A 23 -48.61 -20.12 -45.93
CA ASP A 23 -47.18 -20.36 -45.71
C ASP A 23 -46.58 -20.96 -47.00
N GLU A 24 -46.18 -20.10 -47.95
CA GLU A 24 -45.16 -20.49 -48.91
C GLU A 24 -43.88 -20.78 -48.12
N GLY A 25 -43.25 -21.93 -48.41
CA GLY A 25 -42.17 -22.53 -47.63
C GLY A 25 -40.99 -21.60 -47.31
N PRO A 26 -40.06 -22.03 -46.43
CA PRO A 26 -39.13 -21.13 -45.76
C PRO A 26 -38.32 -20.37 -46.80
N ALA A 27 -38.66 -19.10 -47.01
CA ALA A 27 -37.75 -18.15 -47.60
C ALA A 27 -36.50 -18.20 -46.73
N GLU A 28 -35.39 -18.64 -47.30
CA GLU A 28 -34.08 -18.54 -46.69
C GLU A 28 -33.83 -17.06 -46.39
N GLU A 29 -34.23 -16.61 -45.20
CA GLU A 29 -33.82 -15.34 -44.65
C GLU A 29 -32.29 -15.39 -44.67
N PRO A 30 -31.60 -14.47 -45.37
CA PRO A 30 -30.15 -14.51 -45.43
C PRO A 30 -29.65 -14.50 -44.00
N GLU A 31 -28.98 -15.61 -43.65
CA GLU A 31 -28.50 -15.97 -42.32
C GLU A 31 -28.07 -14.68 -41.61
N SER A 32 -28.91 -14.22 -40.67
CA SER A 32 -28.70 -12.93 -40.03
C SER A 32 -27.35 -12.98 -39.37
N TYR A 33 -26.37 -12.32 -40.01
CA TYR A 33 -24.99 -12.17 -39.56
C TYR A 33 -24.98 -11.23 -38.36
N ARG A 34 -25.72 -11.63 -37.32
CA ARG A 34 -26.02 -10.87 -36.13
C ARG A 34 -25.00 -11.31 -35.11
N TYR A 35 -23.89 -10.60 -35.12
CA TYR A 35 -22.88 -10.72 -34.08
C TYR A 35 -23.55 -10.68 -32.70
N PRO A 36 -23.07 -11.49 -31.73
CA PRO A 36 -23.49 -11.40 -30.35
C PRO A 36 -23.47 -9.96 -29.86
N PRO A 37 -24.44 -9.53 -29.03
CA PRO A 37 -24.53 -8.14 -28.60
C PRO A 37 -23.26 -7.66 -27.88
N ALA A 38 -22.56 -8.55 -27.16
CA ALA A 38 -21.26 -8.26 -26.55
C ALA A 38 -20.19 -7.90 -27.61
N GLN A 39 -20.12 -8.66 -28.71
CA GLN A 39 -19.16 -8.39 -29.80
C GLN A 39 -19.49 -7.10 -30.55
N ILE A 40 -20.76 -6.70 -30.63
CA ILE A 40 -21.17 -5.41 -31.20
C ILE A 40 -20.67 -4.25 -30.32
N LEU A 41 -20.70 -4.39 -29.00
CA LEU A 41 -20.15 -3.39 -28.08
C LEU A 41 -18.62 -3.30 -28.24
N ASP A 42 -17.94 -4.44 -28.29
CA ASP A 42 -16.49 -4.49 -28.52
C ASP A 42 -16.11 -3.87 -29.87
N ALA A 43 -16.88 -4.13 -30.92
CA ALA A 43 -16.69 -3.52 -32.23
C ALA A 43 -16.86 -1.99 -32.18
N ARG A 44 -17.84 -1.46 -31.44
CA ARG A 44 -18.00 -0.01 -31.25
C ARG A 44 -16.82 0.61 -30.52
N HIS A 45 -16.31 -0.05 -29.48
CA HIS A 45 -15.10 0.39 -28.79
C HIS A 45 -13.87 0.34 -29.72
N ALA A 46 -13.72 -0.73 -30.50
CA ALA A 46 -12.65 -0.86 -31.48
C ALA A 46 -12.70 0.27 -32.53
N MET A 47 -13.89 0.61 -33.03
CA MET A 47 -14.08 1.74 -33.96
C MET A 47 -13.72 3.08 -33.31
N MET A 48 -14.17 3.31 -32.06
CA MET A 48 -13.78 4.52 -31.31
C MET A 48 -12.26 4.62 -31.14
N TYR A 49 -11.59 3.51 -30.83
CA TYR A 49 -10.14 3.49 -30.70
C TYR A 49 -9.44 3.69 -32.04
N SER A 50 -9.92 3.09 -33.14
CA SER A 50 -9.35 3.33 -34.46
C SER A 50 -9.47 4.80 -34.86
N ASP A 51 -10.62 5.43 -34.60
CA ASP A 51 -10.83 6.85 -34.88
C ASP A 51 -9.91 7.72 -34.03
N ARG A 52 -9.78 7.40 -32.74
CA ARG A 52 -8.84 8.12 -31.86
C ARG A 52 -7.38 7.95 -32.31
N LEU A 53 -7.00 6.75 -32.76
CA LEU A 53 -5.65 6.49 -33.26
C LEU A 53 -5.35 7.27 -34.54
N THR A 54 -6.31 7.40 -35.46
CA THR A 54 -6.12 8.20 -36.68
C THR A 54 -5.96 9.68 -36.33
N ILE A 55 -6.77 10.21 -35.41
CA ILE A 55 -6.63 11.59 -34.91
C ILE A 55 -5.25 11.80 -34.26
N LEU A 56 -4.81 10.89 -33.40
CA LEU A 56 -3.50 11.00 -32.73
C LEU A 56 -2.34 10.95 -33.74
N LYS A 57 -2.40 10.08 -34.75
CA LYS A 57 -1.39 10.02 -35.82
C LYS A 57 -1.35 11.33 -36.62
N LEU A 58 -2.51 11.89 -36.97
CA LEU A 58 -2.61 13.17 -37.66
C LEU A 58 -2.01 14.31 -36.82
N ARG A 59 -2.34 14.36 -35.53
CA ARG A 59 -1.81 15.37 -34.60
C ARG A 59 -0.31 15.24 -34.41
N LEU A 60 0.22 14.03 -34.27
CA LEU A 60 1.66 13.78 -34.20
C LEU A 60 2.38 14.28 -35.46
N ALA A 61 1.82 14.02 -36.65
CA ALA A 61 2.37 14.55 -37.90
C ALA A 61 2.32 16.09 -37.94
N ALA A 62 1.24 16.70 -37.45
CA ALA A 62 1.11 18.16 -37.34
C ALA A 62 2.17 18.77 -36.41
N LEU A 63 2.43 18.14 -35.26
CA LEU A 63 3.48 18.57 -34.32
C LEU A 63 4.88 18.54 -34.92
N LYS A 64 5.17 17.56 -35.79
CA LYS A 64 6.45 17.48 -36.51
C LYS A 64 6.57 18.52 -37.63
N SER A 65 5.48 19.15 -38.04
CA SER A 65 5.47 20.12 -39.13
C SER A 65 6.18 21.43 -38.76
N LYS A 66 6.59 22.21 -39.77
CA LYS A 66 7.27 23.50 -39.55
C LYS A 66 6.37 24.53 -38.86
N ARG A 67 5.03 24.38 -38.91
CA ARG A 67 4.09 25.34 -38.32
C ARG A 67 4.17 25.36 -36.80
N CYS A 68 4.27 24.18 -36.16
CA CYS A 68 4.45 24.09 -34.71
C CYS A 68 5.87 24.43 -34.24
N LYS A 69 6.85 24.52 -35.17
CA LYS A 69 8.21 25.03 -34.88
C LYS A 69 8.34 26.55 -34.99
N GLY A 70 7.30 27.24 -35.48
CA GLY A 70 7.31 28.69 -35.74
C GLY A 70 7.34 29.57 -34.49
N GLY A 71 7.40 28.99 -33.29
CA GLY A 71 7.42 29.71 -32.03
C GLY A 71 6.02 30.14 -31.56
N PRO A 72 5.93 31.06 -30.58
CA PRO A 72 4.71 31.36 -29.83
C PRO A 72 3.60 32.05 -30.65
N GLN A 73 3.92 32.51 -31.86
CA GLN A 73 2.93 33.13 -32.74
C GLN A 73 1.89 32.13 -33.26
N ASN A 74 2.17 30.83 -33.19
CA ASN A 74 1.29 29.76 -33.65
C ASN A 74 0.67 28.95 -32.49
N ASP A 75 0.62 29.49 -31.27
CA ASP A 75 0.14 28.77 -30.08
C ASP A 75 -1.30 28.25 -30.23
N VAL A 76 -2.15 28.97 -30.96
CA VAL A 76 -3.55 28.55 -31.25
C VAL A 76 -3.61 27.33 -32.18
N PHE A 77 -2.60 27.15 -33.05
CA PHE A 77 -2.57 26.04 -34.01
C PHE A 77 -2.05 24.73 -33.41
N CYS A 78 -1.21 24.80 -32.37
CA CYS A 78 -0.56 23.64 -31.77
C CYS A 78 -0.76 23.65 -30.24
N PRO A 79 -2.00 23.38 -29.78
CA PRO A 79 -2.34 23.45 -28.36
C PRO A 79 -1.57 22.44 -27.51
N GLU A 80 -1.12 21.32 -28.09
CA GLU A 80 -0.41 20.27 -27.35
C GLU A 80 0.94 20.78 -26.82
N VAL A 81 1.72 21.51 -27.64
CA VAL A 81 3.01 22.08 -27.21
C VAL A 81 2.83 23.19 -26.19
N PHE A 82 1.82 24.04 -26.41
CA PHE A 82 1.52 25.13 -25.49
C PHE A 82 1.15 24.60 -24.10
N LEU A 83 0.26 23.61 -24.03
CA LEU A 83 -0.15 23.01 -22.76
C LEU A 83 1.00 22.28 -22.06
N ASP A 84 1.90 21.66 -22.82
CA ASP A 84 3.11 21.02 -22.27
C ASP A 84 4.05 22.05 -21.62
N VAL A 85 4.33 23.16 -22.32
CA VAL A 85 5.16 24.25 -21.80
C VAL A 85 4.53 24.93 -20.57
N VAL A 86 3.21 25.09 -20.56
CA VAL A 86 2.49 25.61 -19.39
C VAL A 86 2.57 24.63 -18.22
N ALA A 87 2.38 23.34 -18.48
CA ALA A 87 2.49 22.30 -17.45
C ALA A 87 3.90 22.25 -16.86
N ASP A 88 4.95 22.32 -17.68
CA ASP A 88 6.35 22.35 -17.23
C ASP A 88 6.65 23.56 -16.35
N LYS A 89 6.16 24.74 -16.75
CA LYS A 89 6.34 25.97 -15.95
C LYS A 89 5.62 25.88 -14.60
N LEU A 90 4.38 25.40 -14.59
CA LEU A 90 3.62 25.20 -13.36
C LEU A 90 4.28 24.15 -12.47
N ALA A 91 4.73 23.03 -13.04
CA ALA A 91 5.43 21.99 -12.30
C ALA A 91 6.73 22.51 -11.68
N TYR A 92 7.52 23.30 -12.43
CA TYR A 92 8.76 23.90 -11.94
C TYR A 92 8.51 24.86 -10.77
N THR A 93 7.55 25.78 -10.91
CA THR A 93 7.24 26.75 -9.85
C THR A 93 6.64 26.08 -8.63
N SER A 94 5.73 25.12 -8.81
CA SER A 94 5.17 24.33 -7.71
C SER A 94 6.25 23.52 -6.99
N THR A 95 7.19 22.90 -7.73
CA THR A 95 8.28 22.13 -7.10
C THR A 95 9.20 23.02 -6.27
N MET A 96 9.54 24.22 -6.76
CA MET A 96 10.31 25.18 -5.95
C MET A 96 9.57 25.57 -4.66
N PHE A 97 8.26 25.81 -4.74
CA PHE A 97 7.45 26.15 -3.57
C PHE A 97 7.36 25.00 -2.56
N ILE A 98 7.12 23.78 -3.04
CA ILE A 98 7.06 22.57 -2.20
C ILE A 98 8.40 22.36 -1.47
N ASN A 99 9.53 22.58 -2.15
CA ASN A 99 10.83 22.41 -1.51
C ASN A 99 11.05 23.41 -0.37
N ILE A 100 10.78 24.70 -0.60
CA ILE A 100 11.06 25.75 0.38
C ILE A 100 10.08 25.72 1.55
N GLU A 101 8.77 25.64 1.28
CA GLU A 101 7.78 25.78 2.35
C GLU A 101 7.49 24.46 3.06
N PHE A 102 7.50 23.34 2.34
CA PHE A 102 7.13 22.06 2.92
C PHE A 102 8.35 21.24 3.32
N LEU A 103 9.30 20.98 2.42
CA LEU A 103 10.41 20.09 2.73
C LEU A 103 11.36 20.69 3.76
N ASP A 104 11.77 21.94 3.61
CA ASP A 104 12.68 22.57 4.58
C ASP A 104 12.05 22.67 5.97
N HIS A 105 10.76 23.05 6.04
CA HIS A 105 10.02 23.07 7.29
C HIS A 105 9.87 21.66 7.89
N PHE A 106 9.56 20.65 7.06
CA PHE A 106 9.47 19.27 7.50
C PHE A 106 10.79 18.78 8.08
N PHE A 107 11.93 18.98 7.40
CA PHE A 107 13.22 18.52 7.91
C PHE A 107 13.66 19.23 9.18
N TYR A 108 13.24 20.48 9.38
CA TYR A 108 13.52 21.22 10.62
C TYR A 108 12.63 20.77 11.78
N GLN A 109 11.33 20.61 11.54
CA GLN A 109 10.37 20.29 12.59
C GLN A 109 10.32 18.80 12.92
N PHE A 110 10.55 17.92 11.95
CA PHE A 110 10.38 16.48 12.11
C PHE A 110 11.29 15.88 13.20
N PRO A 111 12.59 16.15 13.28
CA PRO A 111 13.42 15.64 14.37
C PRO A 111 12.94 16.11 15.75
N ARG A 112 12.48 17.38 15.85
CA ARG A 112 11.99 17.95 17.11
C ARG A 112 10.69 17.33 17.58
N GLU A 113 9.78 17.07 16.64
CA GLU A 113 8.51 16.43 16.91
C GLU A 113 8.68 14.94 17.25
N ILE A 114 9.68 14.27 16.67
CA ILE A 114 10.06 12.91 17.04
C ILE A 114 10.61 12.89 18.47
N ASP A 115 11.54 13.80 18.77
CA ASP A 115 12.12 13.89 20.12
C ASP A 115 11.05 14.23 21.15
N SER A 116 10.11 15.13 20.85
CA SER A 116 9.05 15.49 21.79
C SER A 116 8.16 14.29 22.13
N ARG A 117 7.71 13.55 21.11
CA ARG A 117 6.83 12.40 21.30
C ARG A 117 7.52 11.19 21.93
N LEU A 118 8.78 10.91 21.57
CA LEU A 118 9.49 9.74 22.10
C LEU A 118 10.03 9.98 23.52
N ILE A 119 10.48 11.19 23.83
CA ILE A 119 11.16 11.48 25.10
C ILE A 119 10.18 11.96 26.16
N TYR A 120 9.22 12.81 25.80
CA TYR A 120 8.33 13.43 26.79
C TYR A 120 6.96 12.77 26.92
N ASP A 121 6.41 12.19 25.84
CA ASP A 121 5.05 11.62 25.86
C ASP A 121 5.02 10.12 26.19
N LEU A 122 6.13 9.40 26.04
CA LEU A 122 6.15 7.93 26.16
C LEU A 122 6.34 7.47 27.61
N ASP A 123 5.41 6.68 28.11
CA ASP A 123 5.48 6.12 29.46
C ASP A 123 6.56 5.03 29.58
N ARG A 124 7.15 4.87 30.77
CA ARG A 124 8.17 3.83 31.03
C ARG A 124 7.73 2.41 30.66
N ASN A 125 6.45 2.12 30.81
CA ASN A 125 5.88 0.81 30.45
C ASN A 125 5.83 0.62 28.93
N GLU A 126 5.48 1.66 28.18
CA GLU A 126 5.42 1.66 26.72
C GLU A 126 6.82 1.56 26.11
N ILE A 127 7.80 2.24 26.71
CA ILE A 127 9.23 2.11 26.33
C ILE A 127 9.70 0.66 26.46
N VAL A 128 9.35 -0.03 27.56
CA VAL A 128 9.73 -1.44 27.76
C VAL A 128 9.01 -2.35 26.78
N GLN A 129 7.74 -2.09 26.46
CA GLN A 129 7.02 -2.85 25.43
C GLN A 129 7.66 -2.66 24.05
N PHE A 130 7.95 -1.42 23.66
CA PHE A 130 8.65 -1.09 22.42
C PHE A 130 10.01 -1.78 22.32
N ALA A 131 10.82 -1.74 23.39
CA ALA A 131 12.11 -2.42 23.42
C ALA A 131 11.99 -3.96 23.30
N ARG A 132 10.87 -4.54 23.75
CA ARG A 132 10.60 -6.00 23.66
C ARG A 132 10.11 -6.45 22.28
N GLU A 133 9.75 -5.54 21.38
CA GLU A 133 9.37 -5.88 20.00
C GLU A 133 10.53 -6.53 19.24
N ASN A 134 11.77 -6.08 19.51
CA ASN A 134 12.96 -6.70 18.94
C ASN A 134 13.35 -7.96 19.76
N PRO A 135 13.38 -9.16 19.14
CA PRO A 135 13.65 -10.40 19.86
C PRO A 135 15.06 -10.49 20.44
N VAL A 136 16.05 -9.79 19.87
CA VAL A 136 17.43 -9.75 20.38
C VAL A 136 17.48 -8.93 21.66
N ILE A 137 16.88 -7.74 21.63
CA ILE A 137 16.81 -6.84 22.79
C ILE A 137 15.99 -7.48 23.90
N ARG A 138 14.87 -8.13 23.58
CA ARG A 138 14.05 -8.85 24.55
C ARG A 138 14.84 -9.88 25.36
N ARG A 139 15.62 -10.74 24.68
CA ARG A 139 16.47 -11.75 25.37
C ARG A 139 17.53 -11.09 26.24
N HIS A 140 18.10 -9.97 25.78
CA HIS A 140 19.09 -9.22 26.57
C HIS A 140 18.45 -8.64 27.84
N LEU A 141 17.26 -8.04 27.73
CA LEU A 141 16.52 -7.50 28.87
C LEU A 141 16.15 -8.60 29.87
N GLU A 142 15.65 -9.75 29.40
CA GLU A 142 15.31 -10.89 30.26
C GLU A 142 16.54 -11.47 30.98
N LEU A 143 17.68 -11.57 30.29
CA LEU A 143 18.93 -12.04 30.89
C LEU A 143 19.43 -11.05 31.95
N GLN A 144 19.39 -9.75 31.66
CA GLN A 144 19.81 -8.71 32.58
C GLN A 144 18.89 -8.66 33.82
N GLU A 145 17.57 -8.75 33.63
CA GLU A 145 16.61 -8.81 34.74
C GLU A 145 16.86 -10.03 35.65
N ARG A 146 17.21 -11.19 35.06
CA ARG A 146 17.58 -12.39 35.81
C ARG A 146 18.88 -12.20 36.58
N LYS A 147 19.88 -11.55 35.97
CA LYS A 147 21.16 -11.25 36.61
C LYS A 147 20.98 -10.32 37.80
N ASP A 148 20.24 -9.23 37.65
CA ASP A 148 20.04 -8.22 38.70
C ASP A 148 19.36 -8.83 39.93
N LYS A 149 18.33 -9.68 39.72
CA LYS A 149 17.67 -10.42 40.81
C LYS A 149 18.62 -11.35 41.55
N LEU A 150 19.48 -12.06 40.83
CA LEU A 150 20.47 -12.96 41.45
C LEU A 150 21.55 -12.20 42.22
N GLU A 151 21.99 -11.05 41.71
CA GLU A 151 22.94 -10.18 42.41
C GLU A 151 22.33 -9.58 43.68
N GLU A 152 21.06 -9.20 43.66
CA GLU A 152 20.35 -8.72 44.85
C GLU A 152 20.25 -9.80 45.92
N VAL A 153 19.85 -11.02 45.54
CA VAL A 153 19.80 -12.17 46.45
C VAL A 153 21.19 -12.49 46.99
N MET A 154 22.23 -12.46 46.16
CA MET A 154 23.60 -12.70 46.60
C MET A 154 24.08 -11.62 47.59
N LYS A 155 23.73 -10.35 47.37
CA LYS A 155 24.02 -9.26 48.32
C LYS A 155 23.31 -9.48 49.66
N GLN A 156 22.04 -9.87 49.65
CA GLN A 156 21.28 -10.17 50.87
C GLN A 156 21.81 -11.41 51.61
N LEU A 157 22.21 -12.46 50.89
CA LEU A 157 22.82 -13.65 51.49
C LEU A 157 24.19 -13.34 52.10
N ASN A 158 25.01 -12.55 51.41
CA ASN A 158 26.32 -12.15 51.91
C ASN A 158 26.20 -11.24 53.14
N SER A 159 25.24 -10.31 53.18
CA SER A 159 25.00 -9.49 54.37
C SER A 159 24.53 -10.31 55.57
N LEU A 160 23.69 -11.32 55.34
CA LEU A 160 23.29 -12.26 56.39
C LEU A 160 24.45 -13.18 56.84
N SER A 161 25.30 -13.62 55.91
CA SER A 161 26.48 -14.45 56.20
C SER A 161 27.55 -13.69 56.99
N THR A 162 27.74 -12.39 56.75
CA THR A 162 28.70 -11.60 57.54
C THR A 162 28.15 -11.27 58.93
N LEU A 163 26.83 -11.16 59.08
CA LEU A 163 26.15 -11.01 60.36
C LEU A 163 26.13 -12.31 61.20
N ARG A 164 26.24 -13.49 60.55
CA ARG A 164 26.51 -14.77 61.21
C ARG A 164 27.98 -15.14 61.06
N PRO A 165 28.89 -14.66 61.93
CA PRO A 165 30.22 -15.28 62.00
C PRO A 165 30.03 -16.74 62.36
N ASP A 166 30.65 -17.62 61.59
CA ASP A 166 30.59 -19.07 61.68
C ASP A 166 30.29 -19.55 63.10
N SER A 167 29.15 -20.24 63.29
CA SER A 167 29.05 -21.17 64.41
C SER A 167 30.09 -22.25 64.13
N LYS A 168 31.33 -22.02 64.57
CA LYS A 168 32.40 -23.02 64.52
C LYS A 168 31.78 -24.33 64.99
N PRO A 169 31.75 -25.40 64.17
CA PRO A 169 31.29 -26.69 64.67
C PRO A 169 32.19 -27.00 65.87
N THR A 170 31.57 -27.06 67.05
CA THR A 170 32.26 -27.39 68.29
C THR A 170 32.98 -28.71 68.04
N PRO A 171 34.31 -28.79 68.24
CA PRO A 171 35.03 -30.02 67.98
C PRO A 171 34.42 -31.08 68.89
N ARG A 172 33.79 -32.11 68.30
CA ARG A 172 33.35 -33.29 69.03
C ARG A 172 34.59 -33.87 69.70
N ARG A 173 34.74 -33.60 71.00
CA ARG A 173 35.66 -34.34 71.87
C ARG A 173 35.34 -35.81 71.67
N GLN A 174 36.28 -36.55 71.09
CA GLN A 174 36.28 -38.01 71.20
C GLN A 174 36.31 -38.32 72.70
N ARG A 175 35.13 -38.67 73.22
CA ARG A 175 35.00 -39.27 74.54
C ARG A 175 35.59 -40.67 74.40
N GLY A 176 36.85 -40.81 74.79
CA GLY A 176 37.46 -42.12 74.99
C GLY A 176 36.59 -42.90 75.97
N LEU A 177 36.02 -44.00 75.50
CA LEU A 177 35.21 -44.91 76.30
C LEU A 177 35.57 -46.37 75.97
N PHE A 178 36.85 -46.68 75.85
CA PHE A 178 37.38 -48.02 76.07
C PHE A 178 38.82 -47.90 76.56
N GLY A 179 39.00 -48.03 77.86
CA GLY A 179 40.21 -48.62 78.39
C GLY A 179 40.09 -50.14 78.28
N GLY A 180 41.22 -50.83 78.12
CA GLY A 180 41.32 -52.24 78.49
C GLY A 180 41.98 -53.15 77.46
N VAL A 181 43.19 -53.56 77.85
CA VAL A 181 43.79 -54.91 77.73
C VAL A 181 44.49 -55.28 76.40
N PHE A 182 45.76 -55.65 76.58
CA PHE A 182 46.78 -56.22 75.70
C PHE A 182 47.60 -55.26 74.84
#